data_AF-A0A4Q2XT50-F1
#
_entry.id   AF-A0A4Q2XT50-F1
#
_cell.length_a   1.000
_cell.length_b   1.000
_cell.length_c   1.000
_cell.angle_alpha   90.00
_cell.angle_beta   90.00
_cell.angle_gamma   90.00
#
_symmetry.space_group_name_H-M   'P 1'
#
loop_
_entity.id
_entity.type
_entity.pdbx_description
1 polymer ?
#
loop_
_entity_poly.entity_id
_entity_poly.type
_entity_poly.pdbx_seq_one_letter_code
_entity_poly.pdbx_strand_id
1 'polypeptide(L)'
;PQGRTAFFTRPYLTGGPGGEKDWSGEPTFPVEFVNPFFKKVYDLNVPLLAHCNGDASIDLFLKAYEHARGGDYSRPWNVTTIHTQFMRKDHIAKFVEYKVRPSFYTLHTFYFAEAHLANRGKEQAMYISPMRDAIDAGLRPSNHTDFVVAPLDQMMMLYSAVNRISRAGAAIGPDQRVTAYEGLKAMTEWVAEQYGEEKTKGTLEVGKLADLVILDKDPLKVDAPAIKDIKVVETIKEGVTIYPAPAGAAPVVKAADPTKTYTWTAHVCDMSDVNQAANRTWTLVTLNGRKVTVEAPPTLKAGKGRITVFGGVNRMSGSCALVGGSVTMGELVSTRMAGPPELMELENEFAKVLRGVDSFHTHGDGLELLLEGKVMAGFRAGVEKEE
;
A
#
# COMPACT_ATOMS: atom_id res chain seq x y z
N PRO A 1 -8.71 -22.18 -5.37
CA PRO A 1 -8.37 -21.37 -4.19
C PRO A 1 -9.16 -21.74 -2.93
N GLN A 2 -8.72 -21.18 -1.80
CA GLN A 2 -9.14 -21.44 -0.42
C GLN A 2 -10.66 -21.30 -0.19
N GLY A 3 -11.29 -20.28 -0.77
CA GLY A 3 -12.74 -20.05 -0.64
C GLY A 3 -13.59 -21.03 -1.45
N ARG A 4 -12.97 -21.85 -2.31
CA ARG A 4 -13.63 -22.81 -3.20
C ARG A 4 -14.66 -22.19 -4.17
N THR A 5 -14.70 -20.87 -4.36
CA THR A 5 -15.68 -20.21 -5.23
C THR A 5 -15.17 -19.87 -6.62
N ALA A 6 -13.84 -19.75 -6.82
CA ALA A 6 -13.30 -19.41 -8.14
C ALA A 6 -13.66 -20.47 -9.17
N PHE A 7 -13.91 -20.04 -10.41
CA PHE A 7 -14.46 -20.87 -11.48
C PHE A 7 -13.36 -21.63 -12.24
N PHE A 8 -13.45 -22.96 -12.28
CA PHE A 8 -12.49 -23.86 -12.92
C PHE A 8 -13.12 -24.70 -14.02
N THR A 9 -12.28 -25.18 -14.94
CA THR A 9 -12.69 -26.14 -15.98
C THR A 9 -12.89 -27.55 -15.46
N ARG A 10 -12.33 -27.86 -14.27
CA ARG A 10 -12.43 -29.16 -13.60
C ARG A 10 -12.92 -28.98 -12.16
N PRO A 11 -13.73 -29.91 -11.64
CA PRO A 11 -14.20 -29.86 -10.26
C PRO A 11 -13.08 -29.76 -9.21
N TYR A 12 -13.41 -29.17 -8.07
CA TYR A 12 -12.59 -29.19 -6.86
C TYR A 12 -12.53 -30.59 -6.29
N LEU A 13 -11.34 -31.01 -5.85
CA LEU A 13 -11.14 -32.34 -5.24
C LEU A 13 -11.84 -32.48 -3.87
N THR A 14 -12.11 -31.35 -3.22
CA THR A 14 -12.70 -31.26 -1.88
C THR A 14 -14.18 -30.82 -1.90
N GLY A 15 -14.81 -30.80 -3.08
CA GLY A 15 -16.18 -30.32 -3.25
C GLY A 15 -16.34 -28.81 -3.03
N GLY A 16 -17.60 -28.36 -2.99
CA GLY A 16 -17.95 -26.96 -2.84
C GLY A 16 -18.00 -26.46 -1.39
N PRO A 17 -18.17 -25.13 -1.20
CA PRO A 17 -18.20 -24.51 0.12
C PRO A 17 -19.34 -25.05 1.02
N GLY A 18 -20.47 -25.44 0.43
CA GLY A 18 -21.62 -26.03 1.11
C GLY A 18 -21.63 -27.56 1.15
N GLY A 19 -20.56 -28.23 0.67
CA GLY A 19 -20.47 -29.69 0.61
C GLY A 19 -20.93 -30.30 -0.73
N GLU A 20 -21.11 -29.47 -1.75
CA GLU A 20 -21.48 -29.88 -3.10
C GLU A 20 -20.46 -30.85 -3.70
N LYS A 21 -20.94 -31.90 -4.36
CA LYS A 21 -20.11 -32.81 -5.16
C LYS A 21 -19.93 -32.24 -6.56
N ASP A 22 -18.82 -32.57 -7.21
CA ASP A 22 -18.48 -32.15 -8.59
C ASP A 22 -18.52 -30.62 -8.81
N TRP A 23 -18.33 -29.86 -7.74
CA TRP A 23 -18.33 -28.41 -7.75
C TRP A 23 -17.12 -27.84 -8.48
N SER A 24 -17.32 -26.90 -9.41
CA SER A 24 -16.25 -26.26 -10.18
C SER A 24 -16.08 -24.77 -9.87
N GLY A 25 -16.77 -24.26 -8.84
CA GLY A 25 -16.92 -22.82 -8.65
C GLY A 25 -17.93 -22.23 -9.63
N GLU A 26 -18.07 -20.92 -9.61
CA GLU A 26 -18.98 -20.19 -10.49
C GLU A 26 -18.39 -18.83 -10.86
N PRO A 27 -18.71 -18.30 -12.05
CA PRO A 27 -18.34 -16.93 -12.36
C PRO A 27 -19.15 -15.98 -11.46
N THR A 28 -18.51 -14.93 -10.96
CA THR A 28 -19.17 -13.90 -10.14
C THR A 28 -20.34 -13.23 -10.86
N PHE A 29 -20.23 -13.11 -12.19
CA PHE A 29 -21.26 -12.57 -13.05
C PHE A 29 -21.59 -13.58 -14.14
N PRO A 30 -22.88 -13.76 -14.49
CA PRO A 30 -23.25 -14.58 -15.63
C PRO A 30 -22.64 -14.06 -16.94
N VAL A 31 -22.39 -14.96 -17.90
CA VAL A 31 -21.69 -14.65 -19.16
C VAL A 31 -22.41 -13.56 -19.96
N GLU A 32 -23.74 -13.57 -19.93
CA GLU A 32 -24.62 -12.58 -20.55
C GLU A 32 -24.41 -11.15 -20.01
N PHE A 33 -23.86 -11.00 -18.80
CA PHE A 33 -23.48 -9.69 -18.24
C PHE A 33 -22.01 -9.35 -18.53
N VAL A 34 -21.12 -10.34 -18.60
CA VAL A 34 -19.68 -10.12 -18.79
C VAL A 34 -19.39 -9.48 -20.15
N ASN A 35 -19.95 -10.02 -21.23
CA ASN A 35 -19.67 -9.55 -22.59
C ASN A 35 -20.10 -8.07 -22.81
N PRO A 36 -21.34 -7.65 -22.48
CA PRO A 36 -21.74 -6.25 -22.59
C PRO A 36 -20.91 -5.31 -21.70
N PHE A 37 -20.50 -5.75 -20.52
CA PHE A 37 -19.69 -4.94 -19.62
C PHE A 37 -18.29 -4.69 -20.20
N PHE A 38 -17.64 -5.73 -20.71
CA PHE A 38 -16.33 -5.61 -21.37
C PHE A 38 -16.42 -4.73 -22.61
N LYS A 39 -17.47 -4.89 -23.43
CA LYS A 39 -17.71 -4.03 -24.59
C LYS A 39 -17.88 -2.56 -24.18
N LYS A 40 -18.65 -2.28 -23.13
CA LYS A 40 -18.83 -0.92 -22.59
C LYS A 40 -17.51 -0.31 -22.13
N VAL A 41 -16.70 -1.04 -21.36
CA VAL A 41 -15.37 -0.56 -20.89
C VAL A 41 -14.44 -0.29 -22.08
N TYR A 42 -14.44 -1.20 -23.06
CA TYR A 42 -13.70 -1.02 -24.30
C TYR A 42 -14.15 0.25 -25.03
N ASP A 43 -15.46 0.46 -25.23
CA ASP A 43 -16.00 1.62 -25.93
C ASP A 43 -15.72 2.95 -25.23
N LEU A 44 -15.65 2.95 -23.89
CA LEU A 44 -15.24 4.11 -23.08
C LEU A 44 -13.75 4.44 -23.20
N ASN A 45 -12.94 3.55 -23.79
CA ASN A 45 -11.50 3.73 -23.97
C ASN A 45 -10.74 3.95 -22.64
N VAL A 46 -11.14 3.23 -21.59
CA VAL A 46 -10.49 3.24 -20.28
C VAL A 46 -9.77 1.91 -19.99
N PRO A 47 -8.78 1.88 -19.09
CA PRO A 47 -8.14 0.63 -18.68
C PRO A 47 -9.13 -0.38 -18.09
N LEU A 48 -8.84 -1.66 -18.27
CA LEU A 48 -9.61 -2.76 -17.67
C LEU A 48 -8.73 -3.55 -16.70
N LEU A 49 -9.20 -3.69 -15.46
CA LEU A 49 -8.66 -4.58 -14.44
C LEU A 49 -9.72 -5.65 -14.15
N ALA A 50 -9.42 -6.92 -14.46
CA ALA A 50 -10.39 -8.01 -14.35
C ALA A 50 -9.90 -9.10 -13.39
N HIS A 51 -10.66 -9.39 -12.33
CA HIS A 51 -10.34 -10.44 -11.38
C HIS A 51 -10.46 -11.83 -12.01
N CYS A 52 -9.37 -12.61 -12.04
CA CYS A 52 -9.34 -13.94 -12.67
C CYS A 52 -8.50 -14.92 -11.84
N ASN A 53 -9.16 -15.70 -10.96
CA ASN A 53 -8.47 -16.72 -10.17
C ASN A 53 -8.41 -18.08 -10.87
N GLY A 54 -9.57 -18.67 -11.16
CA GLY A 54 -9.64 -20.01 -11.74
C GLY A 54 -9.39 -20.01 -13.24
N ASP A 55 -9.00 -21.17 -13.78
CA ASP A 55 -8.63 -21.29 -15.18
C ASP A 55 -9.83 -21.07 -16.13
N ALA A 56 -11.04 -21.48 -15.73
CA ALA A 56 -12.26 -21.16 -16.49
C ALA A 56 -12.65 -19.67 -16.38
N SER A 57 -12.29 -18.97 -15.29
CA SER A 57 -12.43 -17.50 -15.25
C SER A 57 -11.54 -16.82 -16.29
N ILE A 58 -10.33 -17.34 -16.53
CA ILE A 58 -9.43 -16.82 -17.56
C ILE A 58 -9.98 -17.13 -18.96
N ASP A 59 -10.54 -18.33 -19.17
CA ASP A 59 -11.24 -18.67 -20.43
C ASP A 59 -12.41 -17.72 -20.71
N LEU A 60 -13.20 -17.40 -19.68
CA LEU A 60 -14.32 -16.45 -19.78
C LEU A 60 -13.83 -15.03 -20.09
N PHE A 61 -12.76 -14.58 -19.41
CA PHE A 61 -12.12 -13.29 -19.69
C PHE A 61 -11.67 -13.18 -21.14
N LEU A 62 -10.98 -14.20 -21.68
CA LEU A 62 -10.48 -14.19 -23.05
C LEU A 62 -11.62 -14.09 -24.07
N LYS A 63 -12.70 -14.86 -23.87
CA LYS A 63 -13.91 -14.77 -24.72
C LYS A 63 -14.55 -13.38 -24.67
N ALA A 64 -14.63 -12.78 -23.49
CA ALA A 64 -15.19 -11.44 -23.32
C ALA A 64 -14.30 -10.35 -23.93
N TYR A 65 -12.98 -10.51 -23.84
CA TYR A 65 -12.00 -9.64 -24.50
C TYR A 65 -12.17 -9.70 -26.03
N GLU A 66 -12.19 -10.90 -26.61
CA GLU A 66 -12.39 -11.13 -28.04
C GLU A 66 -13.74 -10.54 -28.52
N HIS A 67 -14.81 -10.76 -27.75
CA HIS A 67 -16.13 -10.21 -28.03
C HIS A 67 -16.13 -8.67 -28.02
N ALA A 68 -15.52 -8.06 -27.00
CA ALA A 68 -15.44 -6.60 -26.89
C ALA A 68 -14.69 -5.98 -28.08
N ARG A 69 -13.62 -6.65 -28.52
CA ARG A 69 -12.79 -6.25 -29.66
C ARG A 69 -13.49 -6.38 -31.00
N GLY A 70 -14.44 -7.31 -31.14
CA GLY A 70 -15.19 -7.53 -32.39
C GLY A 70 -14.29 -7.88 -33.58
N GLY A 71 -13.13 -8.48 -33.33
CA GLY A 71 -12.12 -8.80 -34.35
C GLY A 71 -11.12 -7.68 -34.68
N ASP A 72 -11.30 -6.46 -34.16
CA ASP A 72 -10.34 -5.36 -34.34
C ASP A 72 -9.44 -5.19 -33.11
N TYR A 73 -8.16 -5.52 -33.30
CA TYR A 73 -7.10 -5.42 -32.30
C TYR A 73 -6.14 -4.25 -32.55
N SER A 74 -6.42 -3.38 -33.53
CA SER A 74 -5.55 -2.26 -33.90
C SER A 74 -5.49 -1.17 -32.82
N ARG A 75 -6.61 -0.93 -32.13
CA ARG A 75 -6.68 0.05 -31.04
C ARG A 75 -5.93 -0.45 -29.80
N PRO A 76 -5.02 0.33 -29.20
CA PRO A 76 -4.44 -0.04 -27.91
C PRO A 76 -5.54 -0.14 -26.83
N TRP A 77 -5.44 -1.13 -25.94
CA TRP A 77 -6.30 -1.21 -24.75
C TRP A 77 -5.47 -1.72 -23.58
N ASN A 78 -5.39 -0.93 -22.52
CA ASN A 78 -4.63 -1.30 -21.34
C ASN A 78 -5.44 -2.28 -20.49
N VAL A 79 -5.13 -3.58 -20.60
CA VAL A 79 -5.86 -4.65 -19.91
C VAL A 79 -4.93 -5.44 -19.01
N THR A 80 -5.37 -5.62 -17.77
CA THR A 80 -4.69 -6.42 -16.77
C THR A 80 -5.68 -7.37 -16.12
N THR A 81 -5.32 -8.65 -16.04
CA THR A 81 -6.07 -9.60 -15.20
C THR A 81 -5.43 -9.65 -13.81
N ILE A 82 -6.25 -9.56 -12.76
CA ILE A 82 -5.82 -9.61 -11.37
C ILE A 82 -5.82 -11.07 -10.88
N HIS A 83 -4.80 -11.39 -10.08
CA HIS A 83 -4.35 -12.71 -9.63
C HIS A 83 -3.81 -13.63 -10.73
N THR A 84 -4.56 -13.80 -11.82
CA THR A 84 -4.29 -14.76 -12.92
C THR A 84 -3.81 -16.11 -12.36
N GLN A 85 -4.45 -16.56 -11.29
CA GLN A 85 -3.80 -17.45 -10.33
C GLN A 85 -3.54 -18.83 -10.91
N PHE A 86 -4.53 -19.40 -11.58
CA PHE A 86 -4.45 -20.72 -12.21
C PHE A 86 -4.36 -20.60 -13.73
N MET A 87 -3.49 -19.71 -14.21
CA MET A 87 -3.15 -19.61 -15.63
C MET A 87 -2.63 -20.95 -16.15
N ARG A 88 -3.09 -21.37 -17.33
CA ARG A 88 -2.56 -22.53 -18.04
C ARG A 88 -1.54 -22.10 -19.08
N LYS A 89 -0.70 -23.04 -19.54
CA LYS A 89 0.30 -22.78 -20.59
C LYS A 89 -0.31 -22.25 -21.88
N ASP A 90 -1.49 -22.76 -22.26
CA ASP A 90 -2.22 -22.29 -23.45
C ASP A 90 -2.70 -20.83 -23.34
N HIS A 91 -2.96 -20.33 -22.12
CA HIS A 91 -3.35 -18.93 -21.91
C HIS A 91 -2.20 -17.95 -22.19
N ILE A 92 -0.94 -18.35 -21.92
CA ILE A 92 0.22 -17.45 -22.05
C ILE A 92 0.35 -16.92 -23.48
N ALA A 93 0.18 -17.78 -24.48
CA ALA A 93 0.24 -17.38 -25.89
C ALA A 93 -0.79 -16.30 -26.22
N LYS A 94 -2.01 -16.42 -25.67
CA LYS A 94 -3.08 -15.42 -25.84
C LYS A 94 -2.79 -14.12 -25.11
N PHE A 95 -2.18 -14.18 -23.92
CA PHE A 95 -1.77 -12.97 -23.21
C PHE A 95 -0.72 -12.19 -23.98
N VAL A 96 0.24 -12.88 -24.61
CA VAL A 96 1.24 -12.26 -25.50
C VAL A 96 0.58 -11.64 -26.72
N GLU A 97 -0.24 -12.41 -27.45
CA GLU A 97 -0.98 -11.97 -28.64
C GLU A 97 -1.81 -10.71 -28.36
N TYR A 98 -2.55 -10.72 -27.25
CA TYR A 98 -3.49 -9.66 -26.89
C TYR A 98 -2.89 -8.54 -26.06
N LYS A 99 -1.59 -8.63 -25.73
CA LYS A 99 -0.85 -7.70 -24.87
C LYS A 99 -1.55 -7.48 -23.51
N VAL A 100 -2.17 -8.54 -22.99
CA VAL A 100 -2.81 -8.54 -21.66
C VAL A 100 -1.73 -8.79 -20.61
N ARG A 101 -1.70 -7.98 -19.55
CA ARG A 101 -0.77 -8.18 -18.43
C ARG A 101 -1.39 -9.08 -17.37
N PRO A 102 -0.71 -10.14 -16.92
CA PRO A 102 -1.11 -10.83 -15.70
C PRO A 102 -0.54 -10.10 -14.48
N SER A 103 -1.38 -9.83 -13.49
CA SER A 103 -0.98 -9.39 -12.16
C SER A 103 -1.06 -10.57 -11.21
N PHE A 104 0.09 -11.12 -10.83
CA PHE A 104 0.14 -12.31 -9.99
C PHE A 104 0.05 -11.99 -8.50
N TYR A 105 -0.31 -13.02 -7.73
CA TYR A 105 -0.36 -12.97 -6.28
C TYR A 105 0.47 -14.12 -5.70
N THR A 106 1.81 -13.97 -5.71
CA THR A 106 2.72 -15.07 -5.34
C THR A 106 2.67 -15.46 -3.87
N LEU A 107 2.14 -14.59 -2.99
CA LEU A 107 1.89 -14.91 -1.58
C LEU A 107 0.93 -16.10 -1.41
N HIS A 108 0.14 -16.47 -2.42
CA HIS A 108 -0.61 -17.74 -2.44
C HIS A 108 0.27 -18.98 -2.23
N THR A 109 1.53 -18.94 -2.67
CA THR A 109 2.50 -20.03 -2.46
C THR A 109 2.92 -20.16 -0.99
N PHE A 110 2.80 -19.10 -0.19
CA PHE A 110 3.14 -19.11 1.23
C PHE A 110 1.90 -19.31 2.11
N TYR A 111 0.90 -18.45 1.97
CA TYR A 111 -0.25 -18.36 2.89
C TYR A 111 -1.30 -19.44 2.67
N PHE A 112 -1.42 -19.95 1.44
CA PHE A 112 -2.57 -20.73 1.02
C PHE A 112 -2.20 -22.02 0.27
N ALA A 113 -0.92 -22.38 0.19
CA ALA A 113 -0.45 -23.50 -0.62
C ALA A 113 -1.11 -24.84 -0.24
N GLU A 114 -1.28 -25.11 1.05
CA GLU A 114 -1.88 -26.35 1.53
C GLU A 114 -3.36 -26.44 1.10
N ALA A 115 -4.10 -25.33 1.18
CA ALA A 115 -5.47 -25.26 0.66
C ALA A 115 -5.51 -25.45 -0.85
N HIS A 116 -4.57 -24.87 -1.61
CA HIS A 116 -4.46 -25.08 -3.05
C HIS A 116 -4.15 -26.54 -3.42
N LEU A 117 -3.22 -27.17 -2.71
CA LEU A 117 -2.87 -28.58 -2.89
C LEU A 117 -4.07 -29.48 -2.61
N ALA A 118 -4.77 -29.27 -1.50
CA ALA A 118 -5.96 -30.05 -1.15
C ALA A 118 -7.07 -29.87 -2.20
N ASN A 119 -7.36 -28.62 -2.58
CA ASN A 119 -8.52 -28.30 -3.42
C ASN A 119 -8.30 -28.63 -4.91
N ARG A 120 -7.06 -28.49 -5.42
CA ARG A 120 -6.75 -28.54 -6.86
C ARG A 120 -5.73 -29.61 -7.25
N GLY A 121 -5.15 -30.30 -6.27
CA GLY A 121 -4.14 -31.32 -6.50
C GLY A 121 -2.77 -30.74 -6.85
N LYS A 122 -1.76 -31.61 -6.82
CA LYS A 122 -0.35 -31.24 -6.99
C LYS A 122 -0.06 -30.60 -8.34
N GLU A 123 -0.63 -31.12 -9.43
CA GLU A 123 -0.40 -30.62 -10.78
C GLU A 123 -0.74 -29.13 -10.91
N GLN A 124 -1.96 -28.74 -10.55
CA GLN A 124 -2.39 -27.34 -10.64
C GLN A 124 -1.74 -26.48 -9.56
N ALA A 125 -1.59 -26.99 -8.33
CA ALA A 125 -1.01 -26.22 -7.23
C ALA A 125 0.47 -25.89 -7.45
N MET A 126 1.23 -26.76 -8.13
CA MET A 126 2.64 -26.51 -8.47
C MET A 126 2.80 -25.50 -9.61
N TYR A 127 1.75 -25.21 -10.37
CA TYR A 127 1.81 -24.25 -11.48
C TYR A 127 1.09 -22.92 -11.18
N ILE A 128 0.73 -22.65 -9.91
CA ILE A 128 0.03 -21.40 -9.55
C ILE A 128 0.92 -20.18 -9.79
N SER A 129 0.32 -19.08 -10.27
CA SER A 129 0.99 -17.82 -10.59
C SER A 129 2.31 -18.06 -11.32
N PRO A 130 2.29 -18.61 -12.56
CA PRO A 130 3.47 -19.08 -13.26
C PRO A 130 4.26 -17.90 -13.85
N MET A 131 4.93 -17.16 -12.97
CA MET A 131 5.59 -15.90 -13.28
C MET A 131 6.85 -16.10 -14.15
N ARG A 132 7.59 -17.19 -13.95
CA ARG A 132 8.76 -17.54 -14.79
C ARG A 132 8.34 -17.75 -16.24
N ASP A 133 7.38 -18.63 -16.48
CA ASP A 133 6.88 -18.92 -17.84
C ASP A 133 6.31 -17.67 -18.51
N ALA A 134 5.63 -16.80 -17.76
CA ALA A 134 5.12 -15.53 -18.28
C ALA A 134 6.26 -14.60 -18.73
N ILE A 135 7.31 -14.44 -17.92
CA ILE A 135 8.48 -13.62 -18.26
C ILE A 135 9.23 -14.21 -19.45
N ASP A 136 9.42 -15.54 -19.49
CA ASP A 136 10.08 -16.23 -20.60
C ASP A 136 9.33 -16.08 -21.93
N ALA A 137 8.00 -15.97 -21.87
CA ALA A 137 7.17 -15.66 -23.02
C ALA A 137 7.21 -14.17 -23.44
N GLY A 138 7.98 -13.34 -22.76
CA GLY A 138 8.12 -11.91 -23.04
C GLY A 138 7.04 -11.03 -22.39
N LEU A 139 6.22 -11.58 -21.49
CA LEU A 139 5.29 -10.78 -20.70
C LEU A 139 6.04 -10.03 -19.59
N ARG A 140 5.42 -8.96 -19.12
CA ARG A 140 5.89 -8.13 -18.01
C ARG A 140 4.84 -8.16 -16.88
N PRO A 141 4.77 -9.25 -16.11
CA PRO A 141 3.75 -9.42 -15.09
C PRO A 141 3.97 -8.48 -13.90
N SER A 142 2.90 -8.06 -13.24
CA SER A 142 3.02 -7.44 -11.92
C SER A 142 2.82 -8.47 -10.81
N ASN A 143 3.14 -8.07 -9.57
CA ASN A 143 2.87 -8.86 -8.37
C ASN A 143 2.25 -7.95 -7.30
N HIS A 144 1.31 -8.49 -6.52
CA HIS A 144 0.59 -7.70 -5.52
C HIS A 144 0.34 -8.46 -4.22
N THR A 145 0.04 -7.74 -3.13
CA THR A 145 -0.29 -8.34 -1.82
C THR A 145 -1.77 -8.60 -1.64
N ASP A 146 -2.62 -7.95 -2.43
CA ASP A 146 -4.08 -7.96 -2.22
C ASP A 146 -4.44 -7.57 -0.78
N PHE A 147 -4.02 -6.38 -0.35
CA PHE A 147 -4.19 -5.93 1.03
C PHE A 147 -5.66 -6.00 1.45
N VAL A 148 -5.88 -6.41 2.70
CA VAL A 148 -7.06 -7.03 3.34
C VAL A 148 -7.14 -8.56 3.23
N VAL A 149 -6.45 -9.18 2.27
CA VAL A 149 -6.30 -10.65 2.18
C VAL A 149 -4.97 -11.11 2.75
N ALA A 150 -3.86 -10.44 2.42
CA ALA A 150 -2.56 -10.64 3.08
C ALA A 150 -1.98 -9.32 3.62
N PRO A 151 -1.04 -9.40 4.59
CA PRO A 151 -0.36 -8.22 5.11
C PRO A 151 0.34 -7.39 4.03
N LEU A 152 0.42 -6.07 4.24
CA LEU A 152 1.25 -5.17 3.44
C LEU A 152 2.73 -5.33 3.79
N ASP A 153 3.34 -6.39 3.28
CA ASP A 153 4.77 -6.67 3.42
C ASP A 153 5.38 -6.96 2.04
N GLN A 154 6.05 -5.94 1.48
CA GLN A 154 6.63 -6.00 0.14
C GLN A 154 7.84 -6.94 0.07
N MET A 155 8.61 -7.05 1.16
CA MET A 155 9.76 -7.95 1.20
C MET A 155 9.31 -9.40 1.31
N MET A 156 8.22 -9.66 2.04
CA MET A 156 7.56 -10.97 2.02
C MET A 156 6.97 -11.32 0.66
N MET A 157 6.41 -10.34 -0.06
CA MET A 157 5.94 -10.52 -1.43
C MET A 157 7.10 -10.89 -2.37
N LEU A 158 8.21 -10.16 -2.32
CA LEU A 158 9.42 -10.49 -3.09
C LEU A 158 9.93 -11.89 -2.75
N TYR A 159 10.06 -12.19 -1.45
CA TYR A 159 10.49 -13.50 -0.95
C TYR A 159 9.61 -14.62 -1.51
N SER A 160 8.28 -14.45 -1.54
CA SER A 160 7.38 -15.49 -2.04
C SER A 160 7.57 -15.78 -3.52
N ALA A 161 7.85 -14.77 -4.34
CA ALA A 161 8.12 -14.93 -5.77
C ALA A 161 9.47 -15.61 -6.04
N VAL A 162 10.50 -15.27 -5.26
CA VAL A 162 11.86 -15.80 -5.41
C VAL A 162 12.00 -17.21 -4.84
N ASN A 163 11.41 -17.47 -3.66
CA ASN A 163 11.63 -18.72 -2.92
C ASN A 163 10.51 -19.74 -3.15
N ARG A 164 9.26 -19.28 -3.32
CA ARG A 164 8.07 -20.14 -3.50
C ARG A 164 8.00 -21.30 -2.50
N ILE A 165 8.19 -20.98 -1.22
CA ILE A 165 8.12 -21.93 -0.10
C ILE A 165 6.82 -21.68 0.67
N SER A 166 6.09 -22.75 1.00
CA SER A 166 4.87 -22.67 1.79
C SER A 166 5.15 -22.35 3.26
N ARG A 167 4.11 -21.97 4.00
CA ARG A 167 4.23 -21.78 5.45
C ARG A 167 4.68 -23.06 6.17
N ALA A 168 4.33 -24.24 5.64
CA ALA A 168 4.79 -25.53 6.14
C ALA A 168 6.20 -25.94 5.66
N GLY A 169 6.88 -25.09 4.88
CA GLY A 169 8.24 -25.35 4.39
C GLY A 169 8.31 -26.15 3.08
N ALA A 170 7.18 -26.43 2.42
CA ALA A 170 7.18 -27.16 1.16
C ALA A 170 7.50 -26.24 -0.03
N ALA A 171 8.27 -26.72 -1.02
CA ALA A 171 8.45 -25.98 -2.27
C ALA A 171 7.20 -26.10 -3.15
N ILE A 172 6.70 -24.97 -3.66
CA ILE A 172 5.47 -24.87 -4.44
C ILE A 172 5.76 -24.27 -5.82
N GLY A 173 5.92 -25.11 -6.84
CA GLY A 173 6.30 -24.66 -8.19
C GLY A 173 7.69 -24.04 -8.24
N PRO A 174 8.75 -24.75 -7.83
CA PRO A 174 10.11 -24.22 -7.82
C PRO A 174 10.63 -23.80 -9.21
N ASP A 175 10.07 -24.36 -10.28
CA ASP A 175 10.30 -23.98 -11.67
C ASP A 175 9.71 -22.62 -12.03
N GLN A 176 8.72 -22.14 -11.26
CA GLN A 176 8.07 -20.85 -11.46
C GLN A 176 8.67 -19.72 -10.61
N ARG A 177 9.85 -19.95 -10.01
CA ARG A 177 10.61 -18.93 -9.29
C ARG A 177 11.16 -17.88 -10.25
N VAL A 178 11.28 -16.67 -9.75
CA VAL A 178 11.95 -15.56 -10.46
C VAL A 178 13.20 -15.13 -9.72
N THR A 179 14.10 -14.45 -10.42
CA THR A 179 15.24 -13.78 -9.76
C THR A 179 14.75 -12.64 -8.87
N ALA A 180 15.54 -12.24 -7.88
CA ALA A 180 15.22 -11.09 -7.04
C ALA A 180 15.05 -9.81 -7.88
N TYR A 181 15.83 -9.65 -8.95
CA TYR A 181 15.72 -8.50 -9.85
C TYR A 181 14.39 -8.51 -10.62
N GLU A 182 14.00 -9.63 -11.23
CA GLU A 182 12.68 -9.76 -11.89
C GLU A 182 11.52 -9.57 -10.90
N GLY A 183 11.65 -10.08 -9.68
CA GLY A 183 10.68 -9.85 -8.62
C GLY A 183 10.54 -8.37 -8.24
N LEU A 184 11.65 -7.61 -8.21
CA LEU A 184 11.61 -6.16 -8.03
C LEU A 184 10.92 -5.47 -9.21
N LYS A 185 11.25 -5.84 -10.46
CA LYS A 185 10.57 -5.30 -11.64
C LYS A 185 9.05 -5.50 -11.58
N ALA A 186 8.60 -6.67 -11.13
CA ALA A 186 7.19 -7.02 -10.98
C ALA A 186 6.45 -6.21 -9.89
N MET A 187 7.15 -5.51 -9.00
CA MET A 187 6.56 -4.61 -7.99
C MET A 187 6.86 -3.12 -8.23
N THR A 188 7.71 -2.78 -9.20
CA THR A 188 8.06 -1.39 -9.53
C THR A 188 7.80 -1.08 -11.01
N GLU A 189 8.78 -1.35 -11.88
CA GLU A 189 8.77 -0.97 -13.30
C GLU A 189 7.53 -1.48 -14.03
N TRP A 190 7.22 -2.77 -13.90
CA TRP A 190 6.09 -3.39 -14.61
C TRP A 190 4.74 -3.00 -14.01
N VAL A 191 4.71 -2.57 -12.76
CA VAL A 191 3.51 -1.98 -12.14
C VAL A 191 3.27 -0.57 -12.67
N ALA A 192 4.32 0.25 -12.81
CA ALA A 192 4.19 1.57 -13.41
C ALA A 192 3.64 1.47 -14.85
N GLU A 193 4.15 0.52 -15.64
CA GLU A 193 3.61 0.23 -16.98
C GLU A 193 2.16 -0.27 -16.98
N GLN A 194 1.74 -1.01 -15.95
CA GLN A 194 0.35 -1.45 -15.81
C GLN A 194 -0.60 -0.25 -15.69
N TYR A 195 -0.18 0.82 -14.99
CA TYR A 195 -0.98 2.03 -14.81
C TYR A 195 -0.71 3.12 -15.86
N GLY A 196 0.23 2.91 -16.79
CA GLY A 196 0.65 3.93 -17.77
C GLY A 196 1.48 5.06 -17.15
N GLU A 197 2.13 4.77 -16.02
CA GLU A 197 2.93 5.70 -15.23
C GLU A 197 4.44 5.48 -15.42
N GLU A 198 4.86 4.64 -16.37
CA GLU A 198 6.28 4.29 -16.58
C GLU A 198 7.16 5.50 -16.95
N LYS A 199 6.55 6.60 -17.41
CA LYS A 199 7.25 7.87 -17.68
C LYS A 199 7.54 8.68 -16.43
N THR A 200 6.79 8.47 -15.35
CA THR A 200 6.86 9.28 -14.12
C THR A 200 7.33 8.50 -12.91
N LYS A 201 7.16 7.16 -12.87
CA LYS A 201 7.50 6.30 -11.72
C LYS A 201 8.01 4.91 -12.17
N GLY A 202 8.35 4.07 -11.20
CA GLY A 202 8.70 2.65 -11.38
C GLY A 202 10.20 2.36 -11.48
N THR A 203 11.02 3.35 -11.83
CA THR A 203 12.49 3.24 -11.89
C THR A 203 13.14 4.52 -11.35
N LEU A 204 14.42 4.43 -10.98
CA LEU A 204 15.21 5.56 -10.51
C LEU A 204 15.97 6.18 -11.69
N GLU A 205 15.32 7.10 -12.38
CA GLU A 205 15.87 7.79 -13.55
C GLU A 205 15.63 9.30 -13.42
N VAL A 206 16.55 10.10 -13.99
CA VAL A 206 16.41 11.57 -13.99
C VAL A 206 15.10 11.97 -14.68
N GLY A 207 14.29 12.80 -14.02
CA GLY A 207 13.00 13.28 -14.52
C GLY A 207 11.78 12.51 -13.99
N LYS A 208 11.97 11.40 -13.29
CA LYS A 208 10.89 10.67 -12.59
C LYS A 208 10.70 11.19 -11.16
N LEU A 209 9.57 10.85 -10.56
CA LEU A 209 9.30 11.17 -9.15
C LEU A 209 10.32 10.48 -8.25
N ALA A 210 10.79 11.20 -7.24
CA ALA A 210 11.65 10.67 -6.19
C ALA A 210 10.84 9.87 -5.15
N ASP A 211 10.17 8.82 -5.62
CA ASP A 211 9.49 7.80 -4.82
C ASP A 211 10.47 6.65 -4.57
N LEU A 212 11.12 6.65 -3.40
CA LEU A 212 12.26 5.78 -3.08
C LEU A 212 12.03 5.05 -1.75
N VAL A 213 12.65 3.89 -1.61
CA VAL A 213 12.84 3.24 -0.31
C VAL A 213 14.32 2.96 -0.08
N ILE A 214 14.77 3.16 1.15
CA ILE A 214 16.10 2.74 1.60
C ILE A 214 15.92 1.41 2.33
N LEU A 215 16.66 0.39 1.90
CA LEU A 215 16.66 -0.93 2.52
C LEU A 215 17.92 -1.11 3.36
N ASP A 216 17.83 -1.84 4.47
CA ASP A 216 19.00 -2.15 5.31
C ASP A 216 19.98 -3.14 4.67
N LYS A 217 19.52 -3.88 3.66
CA LYS A 217 20.30 -4.84 2.88
C LYS A 217 19.90 -4.82 1.40
N ASP A 218 20.82 -5.23 0.55
CA ASP A 218 20.61 -5.34 -0.89
C ASP A 218 19.90 -6.68 -1.23
N PRO A 219 18.63 -6.66 -1.70
CA PRO A 219 17.89 -7.88 -2.04
C PRO A 219 18.52 -8.70 -3.17
N LEU A 220 19.45 -8.12 -3.94
CA LEU A 220 20.16 -8.82 -5.02
C LEU A 220 21.42 -9.54 -4.54
N LYS A 221 21.86 -9.31 -3.29
CA LYS A 221 23.13 -9.84 -2.75
C LYS A 221 22.97 -10.73 -1.52
N VAL A 222 21.81 -10.68 -0.85
CA VAL A 222 21.53 -11.61 0.24
C VAL A 222 21.13 -12.98 -0.30
N ASP A 223 21.27 -14.01 0.53
CA ASP A 223 20.68 -15.31 0.23
C ASP A 223 19.16 -15.18 0.08
N ALA A 224 18.58 -15.88 -0.89
CA ALA A 224 17.16 -15.77 -1.22
C ALA A 224 16.21 -15.92 -0.01
N PRO A 225 16.46 -16.81 0.97
CA PRO A 225 15.61 -16.91 2.14
C PRO A 225 15.62 -15.69 3.06
N ALA A 226 16.70 -14.90 3.06
CA ALA A 226 16.86 -13.73 3.90
C ALA A 226 16.15 -12.48 3.35
N ILE A 227 15.62 -12.54 2.12
CA ILE A 227 14.91 -11.41 1.47
C ILE A 227 13.75 -10.89 2.32
N LYS A 228 12.95 -11.78 2.93
CA LYS A 228 11.80 -11.40 3.77
C LYS A 228 12.20 -10.66 5.05
N ASP A 229 13.46 -10.77 5.47
CA ASP A 229 13.95 -10.18 6.72
C ASP A 229 14.61 -8.81 6.48
N ILE A 230 14.65 -8.35 5.22
CA ILE A 230 15.12 -7.01 4.83
C ILE A 230 14.13 -5.98 5.35
N LYS A 231 14.65 -4.91 5.94
CA LYS A 231 13.84 -3.84 6.51
C LYS A 231 13.84 -2.63 5.59
N VAL A 232 12.67 -2.03 5.42
CA VAL A 232 12.57 -0.66 4.92
C VAL A 232 13.02 0.27 6.04
N VAL A 233 14.14 0.94 5.83
CA VAL A 233 14.73 1.90 6.76
C VAL A 233 14.08 3.26 6.60
N GLU A 234 13.86 3.67 5.36
CA GLU A 234 13.29 4.98 5.05
C GLU A 234 12.39 4.88 3.80
N THR A 235 11.30 5.63 3.80
CA THR A 235 10.44 5.82 2.62
C THR A 235 10.38 7.29 2.27
N ILE A 236 10.70 7.60 1.01
CA ILE A 236 10.70 8.94 0.44
C ILE A 236 9.62 8.96 -0.64
N LYS A 237 8.72 9.95 -0.55
CA LYS A 237 7.63 10.18 -1.50
C LYS A 237 7.83 11.54 -2.13
N GLU A 238 8.01 11.58 -3.44
CA GLU A 238 8.20 12.81 -4.22
C GLU A 238 9.31 13.70 -3.64
N GLY A 239 10.39 13.08 -3.15
CA GLY A 239 11.53 13.76 -2.54
C GLY A 239 11.37 14.10 -1.06
N VAL A 240 10.23 13.75 -0.45
CA VAL A 240 9.93 14.01 0.97
C VAL A 240 9.93 12.71 1.77
N THR A 241 10.74 12.63 2.82
CA THR A 241 10.71 11.50 3.76
C THR A 241 9.35 11.43 4.47
N ILE A 242 8.63 10.32 4.29
CA ILE A 242 7.33 10.04 4.94
C ILE A 242 7.43 8.91 5.99
N TYR A 243 8.50 8.12 5.94
CA TYR A 243 8.85 7.15 6.97
C TYR A 243 10.34 7.31 7.27
N PRO A 244 10.73 7.85 8.45
CA PRO A 244 12.12 8.20 8.72
C PRO A 244 12.94 7.01 9.22
N ALA A 245 14.23 7.00 8.87
CA ALA A 245 15.21 6.11 9.46
C ALA A 245 15.27 6.30 10.99
N PRO A 246 15.36 5.22 11.80
CA PRO A 246 15.69 5.33 13.20
C PRO A 246 17.02 6.08 13.37
N ALA A 247 17.12 6.95 14.39
CA ALA A 247 18.36 7.68 14.66
C ALA A 247 19.55 6.71 14.81
N GLY A 248 20.57 6.88 13.95
CA GLY A 248 21.76 6.01 13.92
C GLY A 248 21.66 4.73 13.08
N ALA A 249 20.55 4.49 12.38
CA ALA A 249 20.34 3.29 11.55
C ALA A 249 20.60 3.49 10.05
N ALA A 250 20.90 4.71 9.60
CA ALA A 250 21.22 4.95 8.20
C ALA A 250 22.55 4.24 7.84
N PRO A 251 22.57 3.32 6.85
CA PRO A 251 23.79 2.65 6.45
C PRO A 251 24.79 3.68 5.90
N VAL A 252 26.04 3.60 6.35
CA VAL A 252 27.13 4.42 5.82
C VAL A 252 27.43 3.93 4.40
N VAL A 253 26.91 4.63 3.39
CA VAL A 253 27.24 4.33 1.99
C VAL A 253 28.63 4.86 1.69
N LYS A 254 29.61 3.97 1.51
CA LYS A 254 30.90 4.33 0.90
C LYS A 254 30.71 4.46 -0.61
N ALA A 255 30.96 5.64 -1.17
CA ALA A 255 30.91 5.86 -2.61
C ALA A 255 31.89 4.92 -3.34
N ALA A 256 31.44 4.31 -4.43
CA ALA A 256 32.23 3.36 -5.22
C ALA A 256 33.33 4.01 -6.09
N ASP A 257 33.27 5.34 -6.28
CA ASP A 257 34.22 6.11 -7.08
C ASP A 257 34.62 7.38 -6.33
N PRO A 258 35.87 7.51 -5.85
CA PRO A 258 36.33 8.67 -5.09
C PRO A 258 36.46 9.95 -5.95
N THR A 259 36.32 9.84 -7.27
CA THR A 259 36.41 10.98 -8.21
C THR A 259 35.07 11.60 -8.55
N LYS A 260 33.96 10.93 -8.22
CA LYS A 260 32.61 11.50 -8.36
C LYS A 260 32.19 12.18 -7.08
N THR A 261 32.06 13.50 -7.13
CA THR A 261 31.41 14.27 -6.08
C THR A 261 29.92 14.04 -6.18
N TYR A 262 29.37 13.27 -5.25
CA TYR A 262 27.93 13.17 -5.06
C TYR A 262 27.52 14.16 -3.98
N THR A 263 26.92 15.26 -4.38
CA THR A 263 26.34 16.23 -3.46
C THR A 263 24.93 15.75 -3.11
N TRP A 264 24.79 15.10 -1.97
CA TRP A 264 23.49 14.87 -1.36
C TRP A 264 23.27 16.00 -0.36
N THR A 265 22.33 16.89 -0.66
CA THR A 265 21.75 17.72 0.39
C THR A 265 20.66 16.87 1.00
N ALA A 266 20.91 16.32 2.19
CA ALA A 266 19.81 15.88 3.02
C ALA A 266 18.99 17.13 3.32
N HIS A 267 17.91 17.35 2.57
CA HIS A 267 16.82 18.15 3.06
C HIS A 267 16.17 17.31 4.16
N VAL A 268 16.74 17.37 5.36
CA VAL A 268 15.86 17.32 6.52
C VAL A 268 14.97 18.53 6.33
N CYS A 269 13.79 18.31 5.76
CA CYS A 269 12.78 19.34 5.79
C CYS A 269 12.48 19.59 7.26
N ASP A 270 13.04 20.66 7.78
CA ASP A 270 12.30 21.44 8.74
C ASP A 270 11.05 21.94 8.02
N MET A 271 9.96 21.18 8.14
CA MET A 271 8.65 21.51 7.57
C MET A 271 7.97 22.66 8.33
N SER A 272 8.71 23.39 9.16
CA SER A 272 8.29 24.64 9.81
C SER A 272 7.73 25.65 8.81
N ASP A 273 8.31 25.71 7.61
CA ASP A 273 7.96 26.71 6.60
C ASP A 273 6.76 26.31 5.71
N VAL A 274 6.36 25.03 5.70
CA VAL A 274 5.23 24.53 4.90
C VAL A 274 4.00 24.25 5.79
N ASN A 275 4.22 24.01 7.08
CA ASN A 275 3.17 23.83 8.06
C ASN A 275 3.17 25.02 9.02
N GLN A 276 2.37 26.06 8.72
CA GLN A 276 2.22 27.23 9.59
C GLN A 276 1.74 26.86 11.01
N ALA A 277 1.19 25.66 11.22
CA ALA A 277 0.82 25.11 12.52
C ALA A 277 2.00 24.47 13.27
N ALA A 278 3.03 23.99 12.56
CA ALA A 278 4.16 23.30 13.16
C ALA A 278 5.13 24.27 13.84
N ASN A 279 5.84 23.75 14.85
CA ASN A 279 6.86 24.45 15.63
C ASN A 279 6.39 25.72 16.37
N ARG A 280 5.10 26.08 16.31
CA ARG A 280 4.47 27.14 17.11
C ARG A 280 3.78 26.56 18.34
N THR A 281 3.78 27.34 19.42
CA THR A 281 2.93 27.05 20.58
C THR A 281 1.58 27.72 20.37
N TRP A 282 0.53 26.91 20.33
CA TRP A 282 -0.85 27.33 20.16
C TRP A 282 -1.57 27.32 21.50
N THR A 283 -2.13 28.46 21.89
CA THR A 283 -2.90 28.61 23.12
C THR A 283 -4.39 28.49 22.81
N LEU A 284 -5.07 27.60 23.51
CA LEU A 284 -6.50 27.33 23.32
C LEU A 284 -7.32 28.56 23.72
N VAL A 285 -8.17 29.06 22.81
CA VAL A 285 -9.06 30.21 23.05
C VAL A 285 -10.53 29.80 23.01
N THR A 286 -10.88 28.78 22.23
CA THR A 286 -12.24 28.25 22.16
C THR A 286 -12.23 26.72 22.14
N LEU A 287 -13.21 26.11 22.82
CA LEU A 287 -13.42 24.67 22.85
C LEU A 287 -14.92 24.39 22.76
N ASN A 288 -15.34 23.58 21.79
CA ASN A 288 -16.74 23.28 21.49
C ASN A 288 -17.63 24.55 21.41
N GLY A 289 -17.09 25.61 20.81
CA GLY A 289 -17.78 26.91 20.67
C GLY A 289 -17.80 27.78 21.94
N ARG A 290 -17.26 27.33 23.07
CA ARG A 290 -17.16 28.10 24.32
C ARG A 290 -15.79 28.77 24.43
N LYS A 291 -15.74 30.00 24.95
CA LYS A 291 -14.50 30.72 25.21
C LYS A 291 -13.80 30.15 26.45
N VAL A 292 -12.50 29.93 26.37
CA VAL A 292 -11.66 29.47 27.50
C VAL A 292 -11.10 30.69 28.23
N THR A 293 -11.33 30.79 29.55
CA THR A 293 -10.98 31.98 30.37
C THR A 293 -10.18 31.65 31.63
N VAL A 294 -9.42 30.56 31.62
CA VAL A 294 -8.58 30.15 32.75
C VAL A 294 -7.24 30.90 32.77
N GLU A 295 -6.60 30.99 33.94
CA GLU A 295 -5.31 31.69 34.12
C GLU A 295 -4.18 31.06 33.30
N ALA A 296 -4.13 29.72 33.23
CA ALA A 296 -3.17 28.94 32.44
C ALA A 296 -3.90 28.09 31.39
N PRO A 297 -4.25 28.67 30.21
CA PRO A 297 -4.98 27.96 29.18
C PRO A 297 -4.20 26.77 28.61
N PRO A 298 -4.89 25.71 28.16
CA PRO A 298 -4.24 24.60 27.49
C PRO A 298 -3.43 25.05 26.27
N THR A 299 -2.27 24.42 26.08
CA THR A 299 -1.39 24.71 24.93
C THR A 299 -1.08 23.46 24.13
N LEU A 300 -0.80 23.66 22.84
CA LEU A 300 -0.48 22.61 21.90
C LEU A 300 0.73 23.02 21.05
N LYS A 301 1.70 22.13 20.91
CA LYS A 301 2.83 22.28 20.00
C LYS A 301 2.99 20.98 19.22
N ALA A 302 2.95 21.09 17.89
CA ALA A 302 3.16 19.97 16.98
C ALA A 302 4.43 20.19 16.16
N GLY A 303 5.23 19.15 15.96
CA GLY A 303 6.48 19.23 15.20
C GLY A 303 7.19 17.88 15.18
N LYS A 304 7.92 17.60 14.10
CA LYS A 304 8.71 16.37 13.92
C LYS A 304 7.89 15.08 14.17
N GLY A 305 6.65 15.04 13.69
CA GLY A 305 5.74 13.89 13.84
C GLY A 305 5.21 13.66 15.26
N ARG A 306 5.42 14.61 16.17
CA ARG A 306 4.97 14.54 17.56
C ARG A 306 4.07 15.71 17.91
N ILE A 307 3.21 15.47 18.89
CA ILE A 307 2.42 16.50 19.55
C ILE A 307 2.74 16.51 21.04
N THR A 308 2.90 17.71 21.59
CA THR A 308 2.97 17.96 23.03
C THR A 308 1.83 18.90 23.40
N VAL A 309 1.08 18.51 24.42
CA VAL A 309 -0.09 19.26 24.89
C VAL A 309 0.06 19.51 26.38
N PHE A 310 -0.22 20.72 26.81
CA PHE A 310 -0.54 21.01 28.20
C PHE A 310 -2.07 21.13 28.30
N GLY A 311 -2.70 20.25 29.06
CA GLY A 311 -4.16 20.16 29.21
C GLY A 311 -4.77 21.11 30.23
N GLY A 312 -3.95 21.85 30.98
CA GLY A 312 -4.34 22.69 32.10
C GLY A 312 -3.83 22.16 33.45
N VAL A 313 -3.70 20.84 33.60
CA VAL A 313 -3.08 20.19 34.76
C VAL A 313 -1.98 19.24 34.31
N ASN A 314 -2.29 18.38 33.35
CA ASN A 314 -1.41 17.34 32.84
C ASN A 314 -0.72 17.74 31.55
N ARG A 315 0.39 17.05 31.29
CA ARG A 315 1.04 17.06 29.98
C ARG A 315 0.67 15.78 29.25
N MET A 316 0.29 15.92 27.99
CA MET A 316 0.03 14.82 27.08
C MET A 316 1.04 14.85 25.92
N SER A 317 1.44 13.68 25.44
CA SER A 317 2.25 13.58 24.23
C SER A 317 1.89 12.34 23.43
N GLY A 318 2.08 12.42 22.11
CA GLY A 318 1.84 11.30 21.21
C GLY A 318 2.38 11.59 19.81
N SER A 319 2.13 10.68 18.88
CA SER A 319 2.39 10.92 17.47
C SER A 319 1.27 11.79 16.87
N CYS A 320 1.65 12.65 15.93
CA CYS A 320 0.70 13.49 15.20
C CYS A 320 1.24 13.75 13.79
N ALA A 321 0.37 13.67 12.79
CA ALA A 321 0.62 14.12 11.44
C ALA A 321 -0.38 15.22 11.08
N LEU A 322 0.15 16.37 10.65
CA LEU A 322 -0.61 17.51 10.14
C LEU A 322 -0.18 17.71 8.69
N VAL A 323 -0.97 17.22 7.73
CA VAL A 323 -0.58 17.16 6.32
C VAL A 323 -1.74 17.63 5.44
N GLY A 324 -1.50 18.66 4.62
CA GLY A 324 -2.49 19.12 3.63
C GLY A 324 -3.84 19.52 4.21
N GLY A 325 -3.89 20.04 5.43
CA GLY A 325 -5.13 20.37 6.15
C GLY A 325 -5.80 19.18 6.86
N SER A 326 -5.24 17.98 6.76
CA SER A 326 -5.69 16.79 7.49
C SER A 326 -4.91 16.60 8.80
N VAL A 327 -5.58 16.03 9.80
CA VAL A 327 -5.03 15.69 11.11
C VAL A 327 -5.07 14.17 11.29
N THR A 328 -3.97 13.59 11.76
CA THR A 328 -3.94 12.22 12.26
C THR A 328 -3.24 12.20 13.60
N MET A 329 -3.93 11.73 14.64
CA MET A 329 -3.39 11.63 16.00
C MET A 329 -3.20 10.17 16.37
N GLY A 330 -2.04 9.81 16.92
CA GLY A 330 -1.86 8.55 17.60
C GLY A 330 -2.39 8.57 19.03
N GLU A 331 -2.14 7.50 19.77
CA GLU A 331 -2.49 7.47 21.19
C GLU A 331 -1.71 8.54 21.98
N LEU A 332 -2.44 9.25 22.85
CA LEU A 332 -1.87 10.25 23.74
C LEU A 332 -1.58 9.63 25.12
N VAL A 333 -0.34 9.75 25.57
CA VAL A 333 0.09 9.37 26.93
C VAL A 333 0.06 10.61 27.82
N SER A 334 -0.47 10.50 29.05
CA SER A 334 -0.67 11.61 30.00
C SER A 334 0.03 11.37 31.34
N THR A 335 0.43 12.44 32.03
CA THR A 335 1.05 12.43 33.38
C THR A 335 0.10 12.06 34.53
N ARG A 336 -1.23 12.03 34.32
CA ARG A 336 -2.27 11.58 35.28
C ARG A 336 -2.20 12.16 36.70
N MET A 337 -1.81 13.42 36.85
CA MET A 337 -1.88 14.20 38.09
C MET A 337 -3.32 14.66 38.36
N ALA A 338 -3.67 14.75 39.64
CA ALA A 338 -4.92 15.35 40.08
C ALA A 338 -4.77 16.88 40.18
N GLY A 339 -5.85 17.61 39.88
CA GLY A 339 -5.90 19.06 39.99
C GLY A 339 -7.31 19.54 40.30
N PRO A 340 -7.55 20.87 40.31
CA PRO A 340 -8.87 21.44 40.53
C PRO A 340 -9.93 20.83 39.58
N PRO A 341 -11.14 20.49 40.07
CA PRO A 341 -12.15 19.80 39.27
C PRO A 341 -12.46 20.49 37.93
N GLU A 342 -12.58 21.81 37.94
CA GLU A 342 -12.89 22.62 36.74
C GLU A 342 -11.78 22.51 35.67
N LEU A 343 -10.51 22.44 36.07
CA LEU A 343 -9.39 22.28 35.14
C LEU A 343 -9.29 20.84 34.62
N MET A 344 -9.61 19.85 35.45
CA MET A 344 -9.68 18.45 35.04
C MET A 344 -10.80 18.20 34.03
N GLU A 345 -11.96 18.85 34.19
CA GLU A 345 -13.06 18.80 33.22
C GLU A 345 -12.66 19.40 31.87
N LEU A 346 -12.07 20.61 31.89
CA LEU A 346 -11.56 21.27 30.68
C LEU A 346 -10.51 20.40 29.96
N GLU A 347 -9.58 19.81 30.71
CA GLU A 347 -8.56 18.92 30.17
C GLU A 347 -9.16 17.68 29.50
N ASN A 348 -10.11 17.02 30.16
CA ASN A 348 -10.76 15.82 29.65
C ASN A 348 -11.53 16.11 28.36
N GLU A 349 -12.24 17.24 28.32
CA GLU A 349 -12.95 17.68 27.14
C GLU A 349 -11.99 17.99 25.99
N PHE A 350 -10.88 18.69 26.28
CA PHE A 350 -9.88 19.01 25.29
C PHE A 350 -9.20 17.75 24.72
N ALA A 351 -8.83 16.81 25.59
CA ALA A 351 -8.26 15.52 25.19
C ALA A 351 -9.23 14.66 24.37
N LYS A 352 -10.54 14.83 24.57
CA LYS A 352 -11.57 14.16 23.75
C LYS A 352 -11.65 14.79 22.35
N VAL A 353 -11.61 16.12 22.27
CA VAL A 353 -11.57 16.83 20.97
C VAL A 353 -10.33 16.45 20.18
N LEU A 354 -9.15 16.44 20.79
CA LEU A 354 -7.91 16.07 20.11
C LEU A 354 -7.94 14.66 19.52
N ARG A 355 -8.64 13.72 20.16
CA ARG A 355 -8.81 12.35 19.64
C ARG A 355 -9.82 12.24 18.51
N GLY A 356 -10.70 13.22 18.36
CA GLY A 356 -11.80 13.19 17.39
C GLY A 356 -11.54 13.95 16.11
N VAL A 357 -10.68 14.97 16.11
CA VAL A 357 -10.49 15.88 14.95
C VAL A 357 -9.83 15.18 13.75
N ASP A 358 -10.27 15.55 12.55
CA ASP A 358 -9.82 14.98 11.27
C ASP A 358 -9.08 15.99 10.38
N SER A 359 -9.22 17.28 10.67
CA SER A 359 -8.70 18.36 9.83
C SER A 359 -8.37 19.60 10.64
N PHE A 360 -7.56 20.48 10.04
CA PHE A 360 -7.14 21.74 10.64
C PHE A 360 -7.01 22.84 9.61
N HIS A 361 -7.21 24.08 10.05
CA HIS A 361 -6.95 25.28 9.25
C HIS A 361 -6.06 26.25 10.01
N THR A 362 -5.10 26.85 9.31
CA THR A 362 -4.27 27.94 9.82
C THR A 362 -4.56 29.22 9.07
N HIS A 363 -4.69 30.33 9.79
CA HIS A 363 -4.92 31.66 9.21
C HIS A 363 -4.16 32.72 10.04
N GLY A 364 -2.96 33.07 9.60
CA GLY A 364 -2.07 33.99 10.33
C GLY A 364 -1.69 33.43 11.70
N ASP A 365 -2.14 34.11 12.76
CA ASP A 365 -1.95 33.70 14.16
C ASP A 365 -3.11 32.86 14.71
N GLY A 366 -4.00 32.37 13.84
CA GLY A 366 -5.11 31.48 14.19
C GLY A 366 -4.88 30.04 13.75
N LEU A 367 -5.24 29.09 14.61
CA LEU A 367 -5.35 27.67 14.30
C LEU A 367 -6.75 27.18 14.71
N GLU A 368 -7.38 26.42 13.83
CA GLU A 368 -8.64 25.73 14.11
C GLU A 368 -8.46 24.24 13.89
N LEU A 369 -8.99 23.43 14.80
CA LEU A 369 -9.14 21.99 14.65
C LEU A 369 -10.60 21.66 14.40
N LEU A 370 -10.84 20.80 13.41
CA LEU A 370 -12.17 20.50 12.90
C LEU A 370 -12.46 19.00 12.96
N LEU A 371 -13.75 18.68 13.05
CA LEU A 371 -14.29 17.34 12.88
C LEU A 371 -15.46 17.44 11.93
N GLU A 372 -15.43 16.70 10.81
CA GLU A 372 -16.47 16.72 9.77
C GLU A 372 -16.80 18.16 9.31
N GLY A 373 -15.77 19.01 9.22
CA GLY A 373 -15.89 20.42 8.80
C GLY A 373 -16.42 21.39 9.87
N LYS A 374 -16.71 20.93 11.10
CA LYS A 374 -17.11 21.79 12.22
C LYS A 374 -15.90 22.15 13.09
N VAL A 375 -15.72 23.42 13.42
CA VAL A 375 -14.68 23.88 14.35
C VAL A 375 -14.96 23.36 15.76
N MET A 376 -14.04 22.56 16.29
CA MET A 376 -14.12 21.95 17.61
C MET A 376 -13.21 22.65 18.62
N ALA A 377 -12.07 23.17 18.17
CA ALA A 377 -11.15 23.94 19.00
C ALA A 377 -10.48 25.05 18.20
N GLY A 378 -10.38 26.24 18.78
CA GLY A 378 -9.70 27.39 18.19
C GLY A 378 -8.53 27.82 19.07
N PHE A 379 -7.45 28.26 18.45
CA PHE A 379 -6.19 28.62 19.10
C PHE A 379 -5.63 29.93 18.56
N ARG A 380 -4.76 30.54 19.36
CA ARG A 380 -3.91 31.67 18.96
C ARG A 380 -2.43 31.33 19.16
N ALA A 381 -1.58 31.78 18.26
CA ALA A 381 -0.13 31.65 18.44
C ALA A 381 0.31 32.43 19.70
N GLY A 382 1.06 31.79 20.58
CA GLY A 382 1.64 32.43 21.75
C GLY A 382 2.84 33.30 21.37
N VAL A 383 2.96 34.49 21.97
CA VAL A 383 4.22 35.24 22.02
C VAL A 383 5.11 34.51 23.01
N GLU A 384 6.25 33.95 22.58
CA GLU A 384 7.26 33.45 23.52
C GLU A 384 7.72 34.64 24.38
N LYS A 385 7.48 34.57 25.70
CA LYS A 385 8.30 35.32 26.64
C LYS A 385 9.61 34.56 26.73
N GLU A 386 10.68 35.13 26.19
CA GLU A 386 12.04 34.70 26.50
C GLU A 386 12.24 34.81 28.03
N GLU A 387 12.55 33.68 28.68
CA GLU A 387 13.13 33.63 30.02
C GLU A 387 14.65 33.47 29.91
#